data_AF-A0A9W8HBW2-F1
#
_entry.id   AF-A0A9W8HBW2-F1
#
_cell.length_a   1.000
_cell.length_b   1.000
_cell.length_c   1.000
_cell.angle_alpha   90.00
_cell.angle_beta   90.00
_cell.angle_gamma   90.00
#
_symmetry.space_group_name_H-M   'P 1'
#
loop_
_entity.id
_entity.type
_entity.pdbx_description
1 polymer ?
#
loop_
_entity_poly.entity_id
_entity_poly.type
_entity_poly.pdbx_seq_one_letter_code
_entity_poly.pdbx_strand_id
1 'polypeptide(L)'
;MTTPRSFVVSLDLATRQTTSRASTQDARAFMLAGGPGAYTAMRTVDGGRRVFLLAEHMQRLAQSSALLLHGSQPAAHWLALVFPLLQQARRGLAAGPADLKLTVLVGPEHVHVQATRLTPPPASCRVRFAEGRRLAPEAKDLQWVHDRAGLERQLAASGLEEIVLVHDGRFYEGLSSNFFATRRVGEGRGPGAFELVTAPQGSVLLGTVMRLVLRICARDGIGVSEDARVGCGWSGAFVTSTSRGVLPVGEIVDGPQVAEDALVGHLRDSIQQTILCAGLIAHRTHAVHAQPQFTVLARTTDNKQTFPHRPFALAVHAAALQLWHNHGLPASPLCRLAFWAPRLRLLYARAHALFVEHGDAPLDDLWVEAHVCVAPFSLAVRVGALAGSAERTCRVLVCRGRRPPSLVARWHLSEDPCGMARMCVGAVSDVLLVDPESQRMGEGLLSWLFVLRRVRAQAGDAEYCVEAPRDAGLAGDRVVRAVLSACVRRNVRVRCQGARLEDALQGSWAAAFIAAEAFGLLPVDALYLTGRRRKAVAVPACPAAAVLQREVRDVLHSGDLV
;
A
#
# COMPACT_ATOMS: atom_id res chain seq x y z
N MET A 1 -24.67 -27.27 -10.44
CA MET A 1 -24.65 -26.28 -9.35
C MET A 1 -24.04 -24.99 -9.89
N THR A 2 -24.74 -23.86 -9.80
CA THR A 2 -24.21 -22.56 -10.24
C THR A 2 -23.15 -22.07 -9.26
N THR A 3 -22.00 -21.65 -9.77
CA THR A 3 -20.90 -21.12 -8.94
C THR A 3 -21.39 -19.87 -8.20
N PRO A 4 -21.21 -19.77 -6.88
CA PRO A 4 -21.71 -18.63 -6.12
C PRO A 4 -21.06 -17.33 -6.59
N ARG A 5 -21.89 -16.30 -6.80
CA ARG A 5 -21.46 -14.98 -7.30
C ARG A 5 -20.93 -14.09 -6.17
N SER A 6 -21.38 -14.34 -4.95
CA SER A 6 -21.02 -13.58 -3.77
C SER A 6 -21.00 -14.44 -2.50
N PHE A 7 -20.43 -13.90 -1.44
CA PHE A 7 -20.44 -14.50 -0.11
C PHE A 7 -20.87 -13.45 0.90
N VAL A 8 -21.83 -13.78 1.76
CA VAL A 8 -22.43 -12.86 2.72
C VAL A 8 -22.14 -13.35 4.14
N VAL A 9 -21.73 -12.43 5.00
CA VAL A 9 -21.56 -12.63 6.44
C VAL A 9 -22.46 -11.64 7.16
N SER A 10 -23.22 -12.09 8.14
CA SER A 10 -24.15 -11.27 8.91
C SER A 10 -23.84 -11.39 10.39
N LEU A 11 -23.86 -10.28 11.11
CA LEU A 11 -23.77 -10.20 12.56
C LEU A 11 -25.10 -9.69 13.11
N ASP A 12 -25.68 -10.42 14.05
CA ASP A 12 -26.74 -9.94 14.93
C ASP A 12 -26.11 -9.13 16.08
N LEU A 13 -26.53 -7.88 16.24
CA LEU A 13 -25.96 -6.96 17.22
C LEU A 13 -26.34 -7.30 18.66
N ALA A 14 -27.51 -7.88 18.88
CA ALA A 14 -28.02 -8.25 20.20
C ALA A 14 -27.37 -9.55 20.70
N THR A 15 -27.37 -10.60 19.88
CA THR A 15 -26.85 -11.91 20.26
C THR A 15 -25.35 -12.05 20.02
N ARG A 16 -24.75 -11.13 19.24
CA ARG A 16 -23.36 -11.20 18.74
C ARG A 16 -23.07 -12.46 17.92
N GLN A 17 -24.11 -13.15 17.46
CA GLN A 17 -23.96 -14.32 16.61
C GLN A 17 -23.66 -13.91 15.17
N THR A 18 -22.70 -14.61 14.57
CA THR A 18 -22.32 -14.41 13.16
C THR A 18 -22.80 -15.59 12.33
N THR A 19 -23.46 -15.31 11.21
CA THR A 19 -23.84 -16.30 10.20
C THR A 19 -23.15 -16.00 8.89
N SER A 20 -22.92 -17.02 8.06
CA SER A 20 -22.34 -16.83 6.73
C SER A 20 -22.94 -17.77 5.71
N ARG A 21 -23.10 -17.30 4.48
CA ARG A 21 -23.67 -18.08 3.37
C ARG A 21 -23.11 -17.65 2.03
N ALA A 22 -23.01 -18.61 1.12
CA ALA A 22 -22.86 -18.31 -0.30
C ALA A 22 -24.14 -17.65 -0.84
N SER A 23 -24.01 -16.78 -1.83
CA SER A 23 -25.15 -16.07 -2.43
C SER A 23 -24.97 -15.90 -3.95
N THR A 24 -26.09 -15.85 -4.65
CA THR A 24 -26.18 -15.55 -6.08
C THR A 24 -26.50 -14.08 -6.34
N GLN A 25 -26.83 -13.30 -5.30
CA GLN A 25 -27.12 -11.88 -5.38
C GLN A 25 -25.86 -11.11 -5.77
N ASP A 26 -26.03 -10.11 -6.64
CA ASP A 26 -25.02 -9.07 -6.84
C ASP A 26 -25.08 -8.03 -5.70
N ALA A 27 -24.22 -7.01 -5.79
CA ALA A 27 -24.18 -5.95 -4.78
C ALA A 27 -25.47 -5.12 -4.69
N ARG A 28 -26.19 -4.97 -5.80
CA ARG A 28 -27.41 -4.16 -5.86
C ARG A 28 -28.56 -4.90 -5.21
N ALA A 29 -28.80 -6.15 -5.62
CA ALA A 29 -29.83 -7.00 -5.05
C ALA A 29 -29.62 -7.19 -3.54
N PHE A 30 -28.35 -7.30 -3.11
CA PHE A 30 -28.01 -7.35 -1.70
C PHE A 30 -28.35 -6.06 -0.94
N MET A 31 -28.04 -4.88 -1.50
CA MET A 31 -28.42 -3.60 -0.87
C MET A 31 -29.93 -3.40 -0.81
N LEU A 32 -30.67 -3.75 -1.86
CA LEU A 32 -32.14 -3.67 -1.89
C LEU A 32 -32.82 -4.60 -0.88
N ALA A 33 -32.16 -5.69 -0.48
CA ALA A 33 -32.63 -6.58 0.57
C ALA A 33 -32.24 -6.12 1.98
N GLY A 34 -31.44 -5.05 2.11
CA GLY A 34 -30.74 -4.65 3.33
C GLY A 34 -31.56 -3.96 4.42
N GLY A 35 -32.86 -3.73 4.20
CA GLY A 35 -33.69 -2.94 5.12
C GLY A 35 -33.23 -1.47 5.24
N PRO A 36 -33.80 -0.69 6.18
CA PRO A 36 -33.36 0.67 6.44
C PRO A 36 -31.99 0.69 7.14
N GLY A 37 -31.14 1.65 6.79
CA GLY A 37 -29.85 1.83 7.45
C GLY A 37 -28.76 2.46 6.60
N ALA A 38 -27.53 2.43 7.13
CA ALA A 38 -26.36 2.97 6.45
C ALA A 38 -25.66 1.89 5.61
N TYR A 39 -24.94 2.31 4.57
CA TYR A 39 -24.05 1.39 3.85
C TYR A 39 -22.72 2.03 3.45
N THR A 40 -21.73 1.20 3.18
CA THR A 40 -20.51 1.60 2.48
C THR A 40 -20.06 0.51 1.53
N ALA A 41 -19.60 0.90 0.33
CA ALA A 41 -18.97 0.02 -0.62
C ALA A 41 -17.48 0.34 -0.70
N MET A 42 -16.67 -0.72 -0.68
CA MET A 42 -15.22 -0.71 -0.65
C MET A 42 -14.69 -1.62 -1.75
N ARG A 43 -13.41 -1.45 -2.10
CA ARG A 43 -12.69 -2.42 -2.92
C ARG A 43 -11.48 -2.93 -2.18
N THR A 44 -11.08 -4.14 -2.50
CA THR A 44 -9.74 -4.60 -2.17
C THR A 44 -8.74 -4.15 -3.23
N VAL A 45 -7.46 -4.27 -2.88
CA VAL A 45 -6.28 -4.09 -3.72
C VAL A 45 -5.25 -5.18 -3.43
N ASP A 46 -4.25 -5.31 -4.30
CA ASP A 46 -3.15 -6.29 -4.18
C ASP A 46 -3.67 -7.72 -4.10
N GLY A 47 -4.38 -8.12 -5.15
CA GLY A 47 -4.94 -9.45 -5.30
C GLY A 47 -5.88 -9.84 -4.18
N GLY A 48 -6.72 -8.90 -3.75
CA GLY A 48 -7.68 -9.17 -2.69
C GLY A 48 -7.12 -9.09 -1.27
N ARG A 49 -5.85 -8.71 -1.05
CA ARG A 49 -5.18 -8.79 0.28
C ARG A 49 -5.52 -7.64 1.23
N ARG A 50 -5.83 -6.45 0.71
CA ARG A 50 -6.11 -5.26 1.53
C ARG A 50 -7.34 -4.53 1.09
N VAL A 51 -7.90 -3.71 1.97
CA VAL A 51 -9.07 -2.85 1.67
C VAL A 51 -8.58 -1.42 1.46
N PHE A 52 -8.84 -0.86 0.29
CA PHE A 52 -8.45 0.52 -0.05
C PHE A 52 -9.21 1.52 0.83
N LEU A 53 -8.48 2.44 1.48
CA LEU A 53 -9.04 3.51 2.32
C LEU A 53 -10.00 3.03 3.43
N LEU A 54 -9.67 1.90 4.06
CA LEU A 54 -10.51 1.27 5.10
C LEU A 54 -10.89 2.24 6.23
N ALA A 55 -9.94 3.05 6.71
CA ALA A 55 -10.18 3.99 7.81
C ALA A 55 -11.21 5.06 7.41
N GLU A 56 -11.10 5.61 6.21
CA GLU A 56 -12.03 6.60 5.66
C GLU A 56 -13.41 6.00 5.41
N HIS A 57 -13.47 4.71 5.05
CA HIS A 57 -14.73 3.99 4.93
C HIS A 57 -15.41 3.79 6.29
N MET A 58 -14.67 3.48 7.35
CA MET A 58 -15.23 3.35 8.71
C MET A 58 -15.66 4.71 9.26
N GLN A 59 -14.94 5.79 8.95
CA GLN A 59 -15.39 7.16 9.28
C GLN A 59 -16.70 7.51 8.58
N ARG A 60 -16.82 7.22 7.28
CA ARG A 60 -18.05 7.47 6.54
C ARG A 60 -19.21 6.61 7.06
N LEU A 61 -18.94 5.36 7.42
CA LEU A 61 -19.94 4.48 8.01
C LEU A 61 -20.40 5.02 9.36
N ALA A 62 -19.47 5.45 10.22
CA ALA A 62 -19.78 6.09 11.49
C ALA A 62 -20.69 7.33 11.33
N GLN A 63 -20.35 8.22 10.39
CA GLN A 63 -21.14 9.42 10.10
C GLN A 63 -22.54 9.06 9.59
N SER A 64 -22.64 8.15 8.62
CA SER A 64 -23.93 7.75 8.05
C SER A 64 -24.81 7.04 9.07
N SER A 65 -24.23 6.12 9.85
CA SER A 65 -24.96 5.44 10.92
C SER A 65 -25.41 6.41 12.01
N ALA A 66 -24.60 7.40 12.40
CA ALA A 66 -25.02 8.38 13.41
C ALA A 66 -26.18 9.28 12.94
N LEU A 67 -26.30 9.53 11.64
CA LEU A 67 -27.40 10.30 11.04
C LEU A 67 -28.68 9.47 10.88
N LEU A 68 -28.55 8.16 10.63
CA LEU A 68 -29.67 7.30 10.24
C LEU A 68 -30.16 6.37 11.36
N LEU A 69 -29.28 6.02 12.28
CA LEU A 69 -29.52 5.07 13.36
C LEU A 69 -29.37 5.81 14.69
N HIS A 70 -30.23 5.53 15.66
CA HIS A 70 -30.14 6.15 16.97
C HIS A 70 -28.83 5.74 17.66
N GLY A 71 -27.90 6.68 17.77
CA GLY A 71 -26.64 6.50 18.50
C GLY A 71 -25.40 6.75 17.65
N SER A 72 -24.52 7.60 18.16
CA SER A 72 -23.22 7.87 17.54
C SER A 72 -22.18 6.89 18.06
N GLN A 73 -21.55 6.15 17.14
CA GLN A 73 -20.42 5.28 17.45
C GLN A 73 -19.19 5.74 16.66
N PRO A 74 -18.00 5.81 17.30
CA PRO A 74 -16.80 6.26 16.61
C PRO A 74 -16.36 5.26 15.54
N ALA A 75 -15.58 5.72 14.55
CA ALA A 75 -15.05 4.88 13.48
C ALA A 75 -14.28 3.63 14.00
N ALA A 76 -13.61 3.74 15.15
CA ALA A 76 -12.91 2.63 15.78
C ALA A 76 -13.84 1.49 16.23
N HIS A 77 -15.05 1.84 16.69
CA HIS A 77 -16.09 0.87 17.03
C HIS A 77 -16.48 0.06 15.79
N TRP A 78 -16.83 0.75 14.70
CA TRP A 78 -17.19 0.11 13.45
C TRP A 78 -16.04 -0.71 12.85
N LEU A 79 -14.80 -0.23 12.96
CA LEU A 79 -13.63 -1.01 12.53
C LEU A 79 -13.52 -2.33 13.29
N ALA A 80 -13.61 -2.30 14.62
CA ALA A 80 -13.52 -3.50 15.45
C ALA A 80 -14.64 -4.51 15.13
N LEU A 81 -15.84 -4.03 14.83
CA LEU A 81 -17.00 -4.87 14.51
C LEU A 81 -16.98 -5.41 13.08
N VAL A 82 -16.70 -4.56 12.08
CA VAL A 82 -16.83 -4.89 10.65
C VAL A 82 -15.61 -5.63 10.13
N PHE A 83 -14.41 -5.38 10.68
CA PHE A 83 -13.19 -5.99 10.17
C PHE A 83 -13.16 -7.53 10.21
N PRO A 84 -13.57 -8.20 11.31
CA PRO A 84 -13.70 -9.66 11.32
C PRO A 84 -14.66 -10.18 10.23
N LEU A 85 -15.80 -9.50 10.04
CA LEU A 85 -16.80 -9.86 9.02
C LEU A 85 -16.25 -9.71 7.60
N LEU A 86 -15.47 -8.65 7.33
CA LEU A 86 -14.76 -8.47 6.06
C LEU A 86 -13.78 -9.60 5.80
N GLN A 87 -13.01 -10.02 6.81
CA GLN A 87 -12.05 -11.13 6.66
C GLN A 87 -12.78 -12.45 6.35
N GLN A 88 -13.88 -12.74 7.05
CA GLN A 88 -14.68 -13.92 6.81
C GLN A 88 -15.33 -13.89 5.42
N ALA A 89 -15.91 -12.75 5.00
CA ALA A 89 -16.55 -12.60 3.70
C ALA A 89 -15.54 -12.78 2.56
N ARG A 90 -14.34 -12.21 2.71
CA ARG A 90 -13.24 -12.37 1.75
C ARG A 90 -12.81 -13.83 1.63
N ARG A 91 -12.57 -14.52 2.75
CA ARG A 91 -12.18 -15.94 2.75
C ARG A 91 -13.24 -16.84 2.13
N GLY A 92 -14.53 -16.55 2.37
CA GLY A 92 -15.64 -17.33 1.83
C GLY A 92 -15.80 -17.24 0.30
N LEU A 93 -15.36 -16.14 -0.33
CA LEU A 93 -15.39 -15.98 -1.78
C LEU A 93 -14.04 -16.28 -2.46
N ALA A 94 -12.93 -16.17 -1.73
CA ALA A 94 -11.59 -16.21 -2.29
C ALA A 94 -11.18 -17.61 -2.76
N ALA A 95 -11.42 -17.87 -4.05
CA ALA A 95 -10.60 -18.76 -4.87
C ALA A 95 -9.84 -17.89 -5.89
N GLY A 96 -8.63 -17.44 -5.53
CA GLY A 96 -7.68 -16.79 -6.45
C GLY A 96 -7.31 -15.32 -6.13
N PRO A 97 -6.30 -14.77 -6.83
CA PRO A 97 -5.68 -13.46 -6.56
C PRO A 97 -6.46 -12.27 -7.12
N ALA A 98 -7.80 -12.29 -7.08
CA ALA A 98 -8.63 -11.23 -7.65
C ALA A 98 -9.01 -10.19 -6.60
N ASP A 99 -9.10 -8.93 -7.03
CA ASP A 99 -9.73 -7.90 -6.20
C ASP A 99 -11.24 -8.15 -6.05
N LEU A 100 -11.77 -7.74 -4.91
CA LEU A 100 -13.14 -7.92 -4.46
C LEU A 100 -13.78 -6.56 -4.21
N LYS A 101 -15.07 -6.46 -4.49
CA LYS A 101 -15.94 -5.40 -3.99
C LYS A 101 -16.57 -5.89 -2.69
N LEU A 102 -16.41 -5.10 -1.63
CA LEU A 102 -16.94 -5.36 -0.30
C LEU A 102 -18.05 -4.36 -0.01
N THR A 103 -19.26 -4.84 0.21
CA THR A 103 -20.43 -4.00 0.55
C THR A 103 -20.80 -4.28 2.00
N VAL A 104 -20.85 -3.24 2.82
CA VAL A 104 -21.24 -3.31 4.24
C VAL A 104 -22.54 -2.58 4.42
N LEU A 105 -23.52 -3.24 5.04
CA LEU A 105 -24.81 -2.70 5.43
C LEU A 105 -24.89 -2.69 6.95
N VAL A 106 -25.41 -1.62 7.52
CA VAL A 106 -25.63 -1.46 8.96
C VAL A 106 -27.06 -1.02 9.16
N GLY A 107 -27.86 -1.92 9.71
CA GLY A 107 -29.22 -1.64 10.17
C GLY A 107 -29.30 -1.55 11.70
N PRO A 108 -30.51 -1.42 12.26
CA PRO A 108 -30.73 -1.31 13.70
C PRO A 108 -30.29 -2.56 14.47
N GLU A 109 -30.51 -3.75 13.90
CA GLU A 109 -30.29 -5.04 14.58
C GLU A 109 -29.13 -5.83 13.98
N HIS A 110 -28.73 -5.52 12.75
CA HIS A 110 -27.82 -6.36 11.98
C HIS A 110 -26.75 -5.57 11.24
N VAL A 111 -25.59 -6.20 11.10
CA VAL A 111 -24.51 -5.76 10.20
C VAL A 111 -24.25 -6.84 9.18
N HIS A 112 -24.36 -6.50 7.90
CA HIS A 112 -24.14 -7.44 6.80
C HIS A 112 -22.93 -7.03 5.99
N VAL A 113 -22.11 -8.00 5.59
CA VAL A 113 -20.96 -7.81 4.72
C VAL A 113 -21.05 -8.78 3.55
N GLN A 114 -21.08 -8.26 2.33
CA GLN A 114 -21.01 -9.05 1.12
C GLN A 114 -19.68 -8.83 0.42
N ALA A 115 -19.02 -9.94 0.07
CA ALA A 115 -17.93 -9.95 -0.89
C ALA A 115 -18.46 -10.37 -2.27
N THR A 116 -18.02 -9.65 -3.32
CA THR A 116 -18.24 -9.96 -4.74
C THR A 116 -16.92 -9.79 -5.49
N ARG A 117 -16.71 -10.48 -6.61
CA ARG A 117 -15.54 -10.20 -7.46
C ARG A 117 -15.63 -8.79 -8.02
N LEU A 118 -14.53 -8.05 -8.00
CA LEU A 118 -14.48 -6.73 -8.58
C LEU A 118 -14.35 -6.86 -10.10
N THR A 119 -15.38 -6.42 -10.82
CA THR A 119 -15.28 -6.25 -12.28
C THR A 119 -14.42 -5.03 -12.58
N PRO A 120 -13.38 -5.15 -13.43
CA PRO A 120 -12.63 -4.00 -13.91
C PRO A 120 -13.59 -2.98 -14.58
N PRO A 121 -13.45 -1.68 -14.29
CA PRO A 121 -14.21 -0.68 -15.02
C PRO A 121 -13.77 -0.65 -16.50
N PRO A 122 -14.64 -0.19 -17.42
CA PRO A 122 -14.23 0.13 -18.78
C PRO A 122 -13.21 1.29 -18.80
N ALA A 123 -12.61 1.56 -19.96
CA ALA A 123 -11.65 2.67 -20.12
C ALA A 123 -12.32 4.05 -20.02
N SER A 124 -13.57 4.15 -20.48
CA SER A 124 -14.41 5.35 -20.42
C SER A 124 -15.86 4.96 -20.15
N CYS A 125 -16.71 5.95 -19.85
CA CYS A 125 -18.15 5.75 -19.69
C CYS A 125 -18.95 6.73 -20.55
N ARG A 126 -20.15 6.30 -20.92
CA ARG A 126 -21.21 7.11 -21.53
C ARG A 126 -22.21 7.47 -20.44
N VAL A 127 -22.58 8.74 -20.39
CA VAL A 127 -23.48 9.26 -19.36
C VAL A 127 -24.66 10.00 -19.97
N ARG A 128 -25.77 10.06 -19.24
CA ARG A 128 -26.92 10.89 -19.58
C ARG A 128 -27.36 11.67 -18.37
N PHE A 129 -27.89 12.87 -18.58
CA PHE A 129 -28.53 13.64 -17.52
C PHE A 129 -29.98 13.17 -17.27
N ALA A 130 -30.38 13.16 -16.00
CA ALA A 130 -31.77 12.93 -15.60
C ALA A 130 -32.15 13.88 -14.46
N GLU A 131 -33.40 14.31 -14.47
CA GLU A 131 -33.93 15.19 -13.43
C GLU A 131 -33.90 14.52 -12.06
N GLY A 132 -33.36 15.20 -11.06
CA GLY A 132 -33.35 14.76 -9.67
C GLY A 132 -32.15 15.26 -8.86
N ARG A 133 -32.21 15.00 -7.55
CA ARG A 133 -31.12 15.20 -6.59
C ARG A 133 -31.34 14.33 -5.36
N ARG A 134 -30.29 14.11 -4.56
CA ARG A 134 -30.45 13.52 -3.23
C ARG A 134 -31.09 14.51 -2.27
N LEU A 135 -32.00 14.04 -1.42
CA LEU A 135 -32.58 14.84 -0.34
C LEU A 135 -31.66 14.92 0.88
N ALA A 136 -30.98 13.81 1.23
CA ALA A 136 -30.06 13.71 2.36
C ALA A 136 -28.64 13.31 1.89
N PRO A 137 -27.89 14.22 1.24
CA PRO A 137 -26.57 13.91 0.67
C PRO A 137 -25.51 13.56 1.73
N GLU A 138 -25.64 14.04 2.97
CA GLU A 138 -24.70 13.81 4.08
C GLU A 138 -24.58 12.33 4.48
N ALA A 139 -25.66 11.56 4.30
CA ALA A 139 -25.73 10.16 4.72
C ALA A 139 -25.67 9.21 3.52
N LYS A 140 -24.84 8.16 3.65
CA LYS A 140 -24.85 7.05 2.69
C LYS A 140 -25.94 6.05 3.05
N ASP A 141 -27.17 6.48 2.80
CA ASP A 141 -28.42 5.80 3.18
C ASP A 141 -28.81 4.69 2.19
N LEU A 142 -29.22 3.54 2.71
CA LEU A 142 -29.84 2.47 1.94
C LEU A 142 -31.13 2.91 1.25
N GLN A 143 -31.89 3.84 1.83
CA GLN A 143 -33.09 4.40 1.20
C GLN A 143 -32.78 4.98 -0.19
N TRP A 144 -31.63 5.62 -0.38
CA TRP A 144 -31.20 6.11 -1.70
C TRP A 144 -31.10 5.01 -2.76
N VAL A 145 -30.76 3.78 -2.37
CA VAL A 145 -30.70 2.63 -3.30
C VAL A 145 -32.10 2.27 -3.80
N HIS A 146 -33.12 2.41 -2.94
CA HIS A 146 -34.52 2.23 -3.32
C HIS A 146 -35.02 3.39 -4.17
N ASP A 147 -34.76 4.63 -3.75
CA ASP A 147 -35.24 5.85 -4.44
C ASP A 147 -34.76 5.90 -5.89
N ARG A 148 -33.50 5.51 -6.14
CA ARG A 148 -32.91 5.53 -7.48
C ARG A 148 -33.19 4.27 -8.32
N ALA A 149 -33.92 3.28 -7.79
CA ALA A 149 -34.12 2.00 -8.48
C ALA A 149 -34.84 2.14 -9.83
N GLY A 150 -35.71 3.14 -9.97
CA GLY A 150 -36.34 3.51 -11.24
C GLY A 150 -35.34 3.96 -12.30
N LEU A 151 -34.45 4.89 -11.96
CA LEU A 151 -33.38 5.38 -12.84
C LEU A 151 -32.38 4.28 -13.18
N GLU A 152 -32.03 3.42 -12.23
CA GLU A 152 -31.15 2.27 -12.50
C GLU A 152 -31.78 1.25 -13.47
N ARG A 153 -33.12 1.08 -13.48
CA ARG A 153 -33.80 0.26 -14.50
C ARG A 153 -33.70 0.88 -15.88
N GLN A 154 -33.83 2.21 -15.98
CA GLN A 154 -33.60 2.93 -17.25
C GLN A 154 -32.15 2.79 -17.71
N LEU A 155 -31.18 2.92 -16.80
CA LEU A 155 -29.76 2.75 -17.08
C LEU A 155 -29.50 1.37 -17.71
N ALA A 156 -30.00 0.30 -17.09
CA ALA A 156 -29.83 -1.07 -17.56
C ALA A 156 -30.43 -1.31 -18.97
N ALA A 157 -31.47 -0.58 -19.35
CA ALA A 157 -32.11 -0.69 -20.66
C ALA A 157 -31.44 0.18 -21.75
N SER A 158 -30.58 1.12 -21.37
CA SER A 158 -30.07 2.19 -22.26
C SER A 158 -28.68 1.95 -22.85
N GLY A 159 -27.95 0.94 -22.37
CA GLY A 159 -26.55 0.73 -22.75
C GLY A 159 -25.60 1.85 -22.27
N LEU A 160 -26.01 2.62 -21.26
CA LEU A 160 -25.21 3.64 -20.59
C LEU A 160 -24.58 3.08 -19.33
N GLU A 161 -23.43 3.63 -18.93
CA GLU A 161 -22.74 3.23 -17.70
C GLU A 161 -23.11 4.08 -16.47
N GLU A 162 -23.60 5.31 -16.67
CA GLU A 162 -24.05 6.18 -15.57
C GLU A 162 -25.18 7.13 -15.97
N ILE A 163 -26.03 7.47 -15.01
CA ILE A 163 -26.95 8.61 -15.11
C ILE A 163 -26.49 9.65 -14.09
N VAL A 164 -26.33 10.89 -14.54
CA VAL A 164 -25.96 12.03 -13.70
C VAL A 164 -27.21 12.84 -13.39
N LEU A 165 -27.41 13.11 -12.11
CA LEU A 165 -28.55 13.85 -11.61
C LEU A 165 -28.37 15.34 -11.89
N VAL A 166 -29.42 15.97 -12.41
CA VAL A 166 -29.49 17.40 -12.71
C VAL A 166 -30.78 17.95 -12.10
N HIS A 167 -30.73 19.17 -11.58
CA HIS A 167 -31.91 19.91 -11.14
C HIS A 167 -31.64 21.40 -11.37
N ASP A 168 -32.62 22.14 -11.89
CA ASP A 168 -32.51 23.57 -12.22
C ASP A 168 -31.25 23.92 -13.06
N GLY A 169 -30.95 23.07 -14.06
CA GLY A 169 -29.79 23.26 -14.95
C GLY A 169 -28.42 23.05 -14.29
N ARG A 170 -28.39 22.55 -13.05
CA ARG A 170 -27.16 22.22 -12.31
C ARG A 170 -26.99 20.73 -12.14
N PHE A 171 -25.79 20.22 -12.37
CA PHE A 171 -25.48 18.82 -12.09
C PHE A 171 -25.15 18.60 -10.61
N TYR A 172 -25.36 17.38 -10.16
CA TYR A 172 -25.07 16.95 -8.80
C TYR A 172 -24.10 15.76 -8.83
N GLU A 173 -24.62 14.54 -8.71
CA GLU A 173 -23.84 13.31 -8.66
C GLU A 173 -24.44 12.26 -9.61
N GLY A 174 -23.67 11.22 -9.90
CA GLY A 174 -24.19 10.04 -10.58
C GLY A 174 -25.06 9.20 -9.64
N LEU A 175 -25.80 8.21 -10.15
CA LEU A 175 -26.61 7.33 -9.31
C LEU A 175 -25.75 6.65 -8.24
N SER A 176 -24.52 6.25 -8.61
CA SER A 176 -23.56 5.56 -7.74
C SER A 176 -22.12 6.12 -7.77
N SER A 177 -21.94 7.34 -8.26
CA SER A 177 -20.65 8.05 -8.37
C SER A 177 -20.80 9.53 -8.04
N ASN A 178 -19.68 10.21 -7.79
CA ASN A 178 -19.61 11.66 -7.94
C ASN A 178 -19.28 12.01 -9.39
N PHE A 179 -19.79 13.12 -9.89
CA PHE A 179 -19.52 13.63 -11.24
C PHE A 179 -18.67 14.89 -11.17
N PHE A 180 -17.78 15.04 -12.14
CA PHE A 180 -16.92 16.20 -12.32
C PHE A 180 -16.86 16.57 -13.79
N ALA A 181 -16.74 17.86 -14.04
CA ALA A 181 -16.33 18.39 -15.32
C ALA A 181 -14.99 19.12 -15.17
N THR A 182 -14.33 19.39 -16.28
CA THR A 182 -13.13 20.23 -16.34
C THR A 182 -13.38 21.35 -17.31
N ARG A 183 -12.84 22.53 -17.03
CA ARG A 183 -12.94 23.70 -17.90
C ARG A 183 -11.55 24.27 -18.13
N ARG A 184 -11.26 24.64 -19.37
CA ARG A 184 -10.00 25.32 -19.71
C ARG A 184 -10.02 26.74 -19.14
N VAL A 185 -8.98 27.11 -18.40
CA VAL A 185 -8.79 28.46 -17.81
C VAL A 185 -7.49 29.13 -18.27
N GLY A 186 -6.63 28.42 -19.00
CA GLY A 186 -5.40 28.99 -19.57
C GLY A 186 -4.96 28.32 -20.88
N GLU A 187 -3.91 28.90 -21.48
CA GLU A 187 -3.36 28.43 -22.77
C GLU A 187 -2.42 27.22 -22.65
N GLY A 188 -2.02 26.85 -21.43
CA GLY A 188 -1.13 25.72 -21.19
C GLY A 188 -1.71 24.38 -21.68
N ARG A 189 -0.83 23.38 -21.80
CA ARG A 189 -1.20 22.00 -22.19
C ARG A 189 -1.23 21.00 -21.02
N GLY A 190 -0.71 21.39 -19.86
CA GLY A 190 -0.68 20.56 -18.65
C GLY A 190 -1.96 20.69 -17.81
N PRO A 191 -2.07 19.92 -16.71
CA PRO A 191 -3.25 19.93 -15.83
C PRO A 191 -3.55 21.29 -15.22
N GLY A 192 -2.53 22.14 -15.00
CA GLY A 192 -2.71 23.51 -14.49
C GLY A 192 -3.38 24.49 -15.47
N ALA A 193 -3.60 24.10 -16.73
CA ALA A 193 -4.38 24.91 -17.68
C ALA A 193 -5.90 24.72 -17.54
N PHE A 194 -6.31 23.85 -16.62
CA PHE A 194 -7.69 23.46 -16.39
C PHE A 194 -8.10 23.72 -14.94
N GLU A 195 -9.38 23.98 -14.76
CA GLU A 195 -10.07 24.05 -13.49
C GLU A 195 -11.01 22.85 -13.38
N LEU A 196 -11.08 22.26 -12.19
CA LEU A 196 -12.03 21.20 -11.88
C LEU A 196 -13.38 21.82 -11.49
N VAL A 197 -14.47 21.39 -12.11
CA VAL A 197 -15.84 21.82 -11.80
C VAL A 197 -16.58 20.68 -11.11
N THR A 198 -17.22 20.97 -9.98
CA THR A 198 -17.98 19.99 -9.19
C THR A 198 -19.26 20.60 -8.61
N ALA A 199 -20.14 19.75 -8.10
CA ALA A 199 -21.31 20.18 -7.35
C ALA A 199 -20.89 20.77 -5.99
N PRO A 200 -21.60 21.80 -5.47
CA PRO A 200 -21.29 22.37 -4.16
C PRO A 200 -21.19 21.32 -3.06
N GLN A 201 -20.22 21.46 -2.16
CA GLN A 201 -20.13 20.57 -1.01
C GLN A 201 -21.41 20.62 -0.17
N GLY A 202 -21.82 19.47 0.38
CA GLY A 202 -23.09 19.33 1.08
C GLY A 202 -24.32 19.18 0.16
N SER A 203 -24.20 19.39 -1.16
CA SER A 203 -25.29 19.12 -2.12
C SER A 203 -25.24 17.70 -2.72
N VAL A 204 -24.11 17.01 -2.55
CA VAL A 204 -23.86 15.65 -3.03
C VAL A 204 -23.22 14.80 -1.93
N LEU A 205 -23.35 13.49 -2.04
CA LEU A 205 -22.68 12.57 -1.13
C LEU A 205 -21.16 12.68 -1.29
N LEU A 206 -20.47 13.15 -0.25
CA LEU A 206 -19.02 13.29 -0.27
C LEU A 206 -18.31 11.91 -0.32
N GLY A 207 -17.99 11.47 -1.53
CA GLY A 207 -17.35 10.18 -1.79
C GLY A 207 -15.90 10.12 -1.28
N THR A 208 -15.45 8.92 -0.90
CA THR A 208 -14.07 8.73 -0.43
C THR A 208 -13.05 9.06 -1.52
N VAL A 209 -13.32 8.69 -2.77
CA VAL A 209 -12.44 9.01 -3.90
C VAL A 209 -12.59 10.48 -4.32
N MET A 210 -13.78 11.07 -4.25
CA MET A 210 -13.96 12.53 -4.39
C MET A 210 -13.08 13.31 -3.41
N ARG A 211 -13.03 12.92 -2.11
CA ARG A 211 -12.09 13.54 -1.15
C ARG A 211 -10.62 13.39 -1.55
N LEU A 212 -10.27 12.32 -2.27
CA LEU A 212 -8.92 12.13 -2.77
C LEU A 212 -8.65 13.03 -3.99
N VAL A 213 -9.60 13.13 -4.93
CA VAL A 213 -9.55 14.08 -6.06
C VAL A 213 -9.29 15.50 -5.56
N LEU A 214 -10.13 15.98 -4.63
CA LEU A 214 -10.01 17.35 -4.11
C LEU A 214 -8.67 17.59 -3.40
N ARG A 215 -8.14 16.59 -2.68
CA ARG A 215 -6.81 16.67 -2.05
C ARG A 215 -5.68 16.73 -3.08
N ILE A 216 -5.79 15.96 -4.17
CA ILE A 216 -4.82 15.99 -5.27
C ILE A 216 -4.84 17.37 -5.93
N CYS A 217 -6.03 17.91 -6.23
CA CYS A 217 -6.16 19.25 -6.79
C CYS A 217 -5.51 20.32 -5.89
N ALA A 218 -5.81 20.31 -4.59
CA ALA A 218 -5.22 21.25 -3.64
C ALA A 218 -3.69 21.12 -3.56
N ARG A 219 -3.16 19.88 -3.54
CA ARG A 219 -1.71 19.61 -3.54
C ARG A 219 -1.02 20.14 -4.79
N ASP A 220 -1.66 19.98 -5.94
CA ASP A 220 -1.06 20.27 -7.25
C ASP A 220 -1.39 21.69 -7.75
N GLY A 221 -2.04 22.51 -6.94
CA GLY A 221 -2.41 23.88 -7.30
C GLY A 221 -3.47 23.97 -8.40
N ILE A 222 -4.30 22.94 -8.57
CA ILE A 222 -5.40 22.90 -9.55
C ILE A 222 -6.62 23.59 -8.93
N GLY A 223 -7.15 24.61 -9.62
CA GLY A 223 -8.35 25.32 -9.20
C GLY A 223 -9.57 24.39 -9.15
N VAL A 224 -10.46 24.63 -8.17
CA VAL A 224 -11.72 23.91 -8.03
C VAL A 224 -12.86 24.92 -7.96
N SER A 225 -13.82 24.79 -8.87
CA SER A 225 -15.05 25.57 -8.93
C SER A 225 -16.26 24.72 -8.55
N GLU A 226 -17.15 25.28 -7.73
CA GLU A 226 -18.45 24.68 -7.40
C GLU A 226 -19.58 25.17 -8.34
N ASP A 227 -19.23 25.77 -9.48
CA ASP A 227 -20.19 26.24 -10.49
C ASP A 227 -20.74 25.08 -11.34
N ALA A 228 -21.66 24.33 -10.75
CA ALA A 228 -22.21 23.11 -11.31
C ALA A 228 -23.20 23.28 -12.48
N ARG A 229 -23.20 24.42 -13.19
CA ARG A 229 -24.09 24.63 -14.35
C ARG A 229 -23.71 23.68 -15.49
N VAL A 230 -24.70 23.00 -16.05
CA VAL A 230 -24.48 22.03 -17.12
C VAL A 230 -23.96 22.72 -18.38
N GLY A 231 -22.88 22.20 -18.97
CA GLY A 231 -22.39 22.58 -20.30
C GLY A 231 -21.64 23.92 -20.41
N CYS A 232 -21.30 24.59 -19.31
CA CYS A 232 -20.58 25.86 -19.34
C CYS A 232 -19.07 25.69 -19.62
N GLY A 233 -18.70 25.51 -20.89
CA GLY A 233 -17.30 25.54 -21.36
C GLY A 233 -16.48 24.33 -20.91
N TRP A 234 -17.11 23.17 -20.78
CA TRP A 234 -16.42 21.95 -20.35
C TRP A 234 -15.50 21.43 -21.46
N SER A 235 -14.26 21.09 -21.11
CA SER A 235 -13.30 20.41 -21.99
C SER A 235 -13.27 18.90 -21.77
N GLY A 236 -13.60 18.47 -20.56
CA GLY A 236 -13.64 17.07 -20.17
C GLY A 236 -14.59 16.82 -19.01
N ALA A 237 -14.81 15.55 -18.72
CA ALA A 237 -15.63 15.11 -17.59
C ALA A 237 -15.21 13.71 -17.14
N PHE A 238 -15.54 13.38 -15.90
CA PHE A 238 -15.32 12.05 -15.34
C PHE A 238 -16.30 11.76 -14.21
N VAL A 239 -16.53 10.47 -13.96
CA VAL A 239 -17.21 9.99 -12.76
C VAL A 239 -16.22 9.32 -11.83
N THR A 240 -16.50 9.35 -10.53
CA THR A 240 -15.64 8.70 -9.54
C THR A 240 -16.40 7.93 -8.48
N SER A 241 -15.87 6.75 -8.15
CA SER A 241 -16.33 5.93 -7.02
C SER A 241 -15.20 5.03 -6.53
N THR A 242 -15.34 4.46 -5.33
CA THR A 242 -14.33 3.54 -4.78
C THR A 242 -14.03 2.36 -5.70
N SER A 243 -15.04 1.82 -6.41
CA SER A 243 -14.85 0.69 -7.32
C SER A 243 -14.17 1.09 -8.64
N ARG A 244 -14.44 2.30 -9.13
CA ARG A 244 -14.02 2.76 -10.46
C ARG A 244 -12.74 3.61 -10.46
N GLY A 245 -12.37 4.21 -9.34
CA GLY A 245 -11.33 5.26 -9.32
C GLY A 245 -11.86 6.51 -10.02
N VAL A 246 -11.08 7.08 -10.94
CA VAL A 246 -11.54 8.11 -11.90
C VAL A 246 -11.79 7.42 -13.22
N LEU A 247 -13.04 7.51 -13.70
CA LEU A 247 -13.47 6.95 -14.97
C LEU A 247 -13.83 8.11 -15.92
N PRO A 248 -13.03 8.37 -16.96
CA PRO A 248 -13.33 9.41 -17.94
C PRO A 248 -14.72 9.23 -18.55
N VAL A 249 -15.41 10.34 -18.78
CA VAL A 249 -16.64 10.38 -19.56
C VAL A 249 -16.27 10.62 -21.01
N GLY A 250 -16.51 9.61 -21.86
CA GLY A 250 -16.23 9.70 -23.29
C GLY A 250 -17.37 10.35 -24.08
N GLU A 251 -18.59 10.32 -23.55
CA GLU A 251 -19.78 10.87 -24.19
C GLU A 251 -20.83 11.26 -23.15
N ILE A 252 -21.42 12.44 -23.33
CA ILE A 252 -22.65 12.84 -22.62
C ILE A 252 -23.77 12.85 -23.65
N VAL A 253 -24.69 11.89 -23.55
CA VAL A 253 -25.82 11.73 -24.47
C VAL A 253 -26.73 12.96 -24.38
N ASP A 254 -27.01 13.55 -25.54
CA ASP A 254 -27.78 14.79 -25.71
C ASP A 254 -27.23 15.98 -24.90
N GLY A 255 -25.93 15.94 -24.58
CA GLY A 255 -25.27 16.93 -23.72
C GLY A 255 -24.07 17.62 -24.36
N PRO A 256 -23.29 18.36 -23.55
CA PRO A 256 -22.09 19.05 -24.03
C PRO A 256 -21.04 18.04 -24.49
N GLN A 257 -20.29 18.43 -25.51
CA GLN A 257 -19.14 17.67 -25.99
C GLN A 257 -18.03 17.71 -24.95
N VAL A 258 -17.46 16.55 -24.64
CA VAL A 258 -16.36 16.39 -23.69
C VAL A 258 -15.36 15.39 -24.26
N ALA A 259 -14.09 15.55 -23.88
CA ALA A 259 -13.05 14.57 -24.18
C ALA A 259 -12.20 14.33 -22.93
N GLU A 260 -11.39 13.28 -22.94
CA GLU A 260 -10.37 13.13 -21.91
C GLU A 260 -9.28 14.19 -22.10
N ASP A 261 -9.21 15.15 -21.19
CA ASP A 261 -8.18 16.18 -21.18
C ASP A 261 -7.02 15.86 -20.21
N ALA A 262 -5.99 16.72 -20.21
CA ALA A 262 -4.79 16.52 -19.41
C ALA A 262 -5.07 16.47 -17.90
N LEU A 263 -6.11 17.17 -17.41
CA LEU A 263 -6.49 17.15 -16.01
C LEU A 263 -7.20 15.85 -15.65
N VAL A 264 -8.12 15.37 -16.50
CA VAL A 264 -8.77 14.07 -16.29
C VAL A 264 -7.73 12.94 -16.26
N GLY A 265 -6.80 12.93 -17.21
CA GLY A 265 -5.69 11.96 -17.26
C GLY A 265 -4.82 12.01 -16.00
N HIS A 266 -4.39 13.22 -15.59
CA HIS A 266 -3.59 13.43 -14.38
C HIS A 266 -4.27 12.89 -13.11
N LEU A 267 -5.57 13.18 -12.94
CA LEU A 267 -6.35 12.72 -11.78
C LEU A 267 -6.53 11.21 -11.78
N ARG A 268 -6.75 10.60 -12.96
CA ARG A 268 -6.81 9.13 -13.10
C ARG A 268 -5.51 8.48 -12.69
N ASP A 269 -4.39 8.96 -13.22
CA ASP A 269 -3.08 8.37 -12.97
C ASP A 269 -2.67 8.56 -11.50
N SER A 270 -2.91 9.74 -10.93
CA SER A 270 -2.64 10.03 -9.52
C SER A 270 -3.46 9.15 -8.56
N ILE A 271 -4.74 8.90 -8.87
CA ILE A 271 -5.60 8.03 -8.06
C ILE A 271 -5.20 6.56 -8.22
N GLN A 272 -4.90 6.12 -9.44
CA GLN A 272 -4.43 4.77 -9.69
C GLN A 272 -3.11 4.52 -8.97
N GLN A 273 -2.16 5.46 -9.03
CA GLN A 273 -0.94 5.42 -8.22
C GLN A 273 -1.27 5.36 -6.73
N THR A 274 -2.19 6.19 -6.22
CA THR A 274 -2.58 6.14 -4.80
C THR A 274 -3.19 4.78 -4.41
N ILE A 275 -3.97 4.14 -5.28
CA ILE A 275 -4.52 2.79 -5.08
C ILE A 275 -3.40 1.76 -5.02
N LEU A 276 -2.43 1.84 -5.93
CA LEU A 276 -1.23 0.98 -5.95
C LEU A 276 -0.31 1.22 -4.74
N CYS A 277 -0.18 2.47 -4.29
CA CYS A 277 0.65 2.88 -3.15
C CYS A 277 -0.01 2.57 -1.80
N ALA A 278 -1.34 2.63 -1.69
CA ALA A 278 -2.07 2.02 -0.58
C ALA A 278 -1.84 0.50 -0.55
N GLY A 279 -1.57 -0.05 -1.73
CA GLY A 279 -0.93 -1.33 -1.98
C GLY A 279 0.53 -1.46 -1.48
N LEU A 280 1.07 -0.55 -0.68
CA LEU A 280 2.40 -0.71 -0.05
C LEU A 280 2.38 -0.61 1.48
N ILE A 281 1.22 -0.32 2.10
CA ILE A 281 1.04 -0.52 3.54
C ILE A 281 0.75 -2.01 3.76
N ALA A 282 1.80 -2.80 3.92
CA ALA A 282 1.69 -4.24 4.11
C ALA A 282 1.36 -4.55 5.57
N HIS A 283 0.26 -5.29 5.78
CA HIS A 283 -0.01 -6.01 7.01
C HIS A 283 0.37 -7.46 6.79
N ARG A 284 1.41 -7.94 7.46
CA ARG A 284 1.81 -9.34 7.39
C ARG A 284 1.67 -9.95 8.78
N THR A 285 0.79 -10.93 8.90
CA THR A 285 0.67 -11.76 10.10
C THR A 285 1.63 -12.93 9.91
N HIS A 286 2.61 -13.06 10.78
CA HIS A 286 3.47 -14.24 10.83
C HIS A 286 3.25 -14.94 12.17
N ALA A 287 3.12 -16.26 12.14
CA ALA A 287 3.30 -17.08 13.32
C ALA A 287 4.79 -17.39 13.42
N VAL A 288 5.49 -16.72 14.32
CA VAL A 288 6.91 -16.97 14.59
C VAL A 288 6.98 -17.56 16.01
N HIS A 289 7.44 -18.80 16.13
CA HIS A 289 7.59 -19.51 17.42
C HIS A 289 6.31 -19.56 18.29
N ALA A 290 5.19 -20.01 17.72
CA ALA A 290 3.89 -20.13 18.40
C ALA A 290 3.30 -18.82 18.97
N GLN A 291 3.94 -17.67 18.74
CA GLN A 291 3.44 -16.37 19.13
C GLN A 291 2.93 -15.59 17.92
N PRO A 292 1.72 -15.01 18.01
CA PRO A 292 1.12 -14.25 16.93
C PRO A 292 1.79 -12.87 16.85
N GLN A 293 2.39 -12.54 15.70
CA GLN A 293 3.03 -11.25 15.45
C GLN A 293 2.39 -10.56 14.25
N PHE A 294 2.20 -9.24 14.35
CA PHE A 294 1.80 -8.40 13.23
C PHE A 294 2.92 -7.44 12.86
N THR A 295 3.25 -7.41 11.57
CA THR A 295 4.11 -6.39 10.98
C THR A 295 3.24 -5.38 10.24
N VAL A 296 3.39 -4.10 10.59
CA VAL A 296 2.78 -2.96 9.90
C VAL A 296 3.91 -2.18 9.25
N LEU A 297 3.91 -2.13 7.92
CA LEU A 297 4.85 -1.35 7.14
C LEU A 297 4.16 -0.09 6.62
N ALA A 298 4.80 1.07 6.77
CA ALA A 298 4.39 2.31 6.11
C ALA A 298 5.60 2.97 5.45
N ARG A 299 5.39 3.54 4.26
CA ARG A 299 6.35 4.40 3.59
C ARG A 299 5.84 5.84 3.55
N THR A 300 6.76 6.80 3.43
CA THR A 300 6.41 8.15 3.01
C THR A 300 5.67 8.09 1.68
N THR A 301 4.56 8.82 1.58
CA THR A 301 3.86 8.99 0.31
C THR A 301 4.58 10.05 -0.53
N ASP A 302 4.38 10.02 -1.85
CA ASP A 302 5.02 10.93 -2.80
C ASP A 302 4.91 12.40 -2.34
N ASN A 303 6.04 13.12 -2.44
CA ASN A 303 6.36 14.47 -1.93
C ASN A 303 7.12 14.58 -0.59
N LYS A 304 7.87 13.55 -0.19
CA LYS A 304 9.08 13.68 0.66
C LYS A 304 8.91 14.29 2.07
N GLN A 305 7.71 14.60 2.55
CA GLN A 305 7.53 15.36 3.81
C GLN A 305 6.41 14.87 4.74
N THR A 306 5.43 14.12 4.24
CA THR A 306 4.31 13.66 5.06
C THR A 306 4.30 12.15 5.19
N PHE A 307 4.76 11.66 6.34
CA PHE A 307 4.49 10.29 6.76
C PHE A 307 3.02 10.15 7.15
N PRO A 308 2.36 9.04 6.78
CA PRO A 308 0.95 8.82 7.11
C PRO A 308 0.79 8.43 8.59
N HIS A 309 1.15 9.33 9.52
CA HIS A 309 1.15 9.08 10.97
C HIS A 309 -0.18 8.53 11.47
N ARG A 310 -1.29 9.14 11.04
CA ARG A 310 -2.63 8.75 11.47
C ARG A 310 -3.03 7.40 10.88
N PRO A 311 -2.93 7.14 9.56
CA PRO A 311 -3.14 5.80 9.01
C PRO A 311 -2.24 4.72 9.62
N PHE A 312 -0.95 5.00 9.83
CA PHE A 312 0.00 4.07 10.43
C PHE A 312 -0.35 3.75 11.89
N ALA A 313 -0.67 4.76 12.71
CA ALA A 313 -1.10 4.54 14.08
C ALA A 313 -2.41 3.74 14.16
N LEU A 314 -3.37 4.02 13.27
CA LEU A 314 -4.61 3.25 13.16
C LEU A 314 -4.36 1.80 12.73
N ALA A 315 -3.40 1.58 11.82
CA ALA A 315 -2.99 0.27 11.35
C ALA A 315 -2.32 -0.57 12.46
N VAL A 316 -1.42 0.04 13.24
CA VAL A 316 -0.81 -0.57 14.44
C VAL A 316 -1.88 -0.88 15.50
N HIS A 317 -2.83 0.04 15.71
CA HIS A 317 -3.93 -0.15 16.65
C HIS A 317 -4.86 -1.30 16.23
N ALA A 318 -5.24 -1.37 14.96
CA ALA A 318 -6.07 -2.44 14.41
C ALA A 318 -5.38 -3.81 14.52
N ALA A 319 -4.07 -3.87 14.25
CA ALA A 319 -3.28 -5.09 14.44
C ALA A 319 -3.28 -5.54 15.91
N ALA A 320 -3.13 -4.61 16.85
CA ALA A 320 -3.20 -4.92 18.28
C ALA A 320 -4.60 -5.39 18.73
N LEU A 321 -5.67 -4.77 18.22
CA LEU A 321 -7.05 -5.20 18.50
C LEU A 321 -7.36 -6.58 17.92
N GLN A 322 -6.85 -6.89 16.73
CA GLN A 322 -7.03 -8.20 16.11
C GLN A 322 -6.32 -9.30 16.91
N LEU A 323 -5.10 -9.02 17.39
CA LEU A 323 -4.38 -9.91 18.29
C LEU A 323 -5.13 -10.13 19.61
N TRP A 324 -5.67 -9.06 20.18
CA TRP A 324 -6.49 -9.14 21.39
C TRP A 324 -7.70 -10.05 21.21
N HIS A 325 -8.46 -9.82 20.14
CA HIS A 325 -9.68 -10.57 19.86
C HIS A 325 -9.40 -12.07 19.66
N ASN A 326 -8.31 -12.40 18.95
CA ASN A 326 -7.96 -13.79 18.65
C ASN A 326 -7.38 -14.55 19.85
N HIS A 327 -6.90 -13.85 20.90
CA HIS A 327 -6.16 -14.47 22.01
C HIS A 327 -6.73 -14.17 23.41
N GLY A 328 -7.90 -13.55 23.51
CA GLY A 328 -8.69 -13.47 24.75
C GLY A 328 -8.02 -12.71 25.92
N LEU A 329 -7.21 -11.69 25.63
CA LEU A 329 -6.43 -11.00 26.67
C LEU A 329 -7.24 -9.93 27.44
N PRO A 330 -6.85 -9.56 28.67
CA PRO A 330 -7.50 -8.47 29.41
C PRO A 330 -7.31 -7.11 28.71
N ALA A 331 -8.33 -6.25 28.74
CA ALA A 331 -8.37 -4.98 28.00
C ALA A 331 -7.39 -3.88 28.48
N SER A 332 -6.82 -4.01 29.69
CA SER A 332 -6.05 -2.93 30.33
C SER A 332 -4.75 -2.49 29.64
N PRO A 333 -4.02 -3.34 28.86
CA PRO A 333 -2.85 -2.90 28.08
C PRO A 333 -3.22 -2.12 26.80
N LEU A 334 -4.39 -2.40 26.19
CA LEU A 334 -4.83 -1.79 24.92
C LEU A 334 -5.33 -0.35 25.09
N CYS A 335 -5.88 -0.02 26.26
CA CYS A 335 -6.25 1.36 26.61
C CYS A 335 -5.04 2.31 26.58
N ARG A 336 -3.82 1.77 26.68
CA ARG A 336 -2.57 2.54 26.55
C ARG A 336 -2.14 2.76 25.09
N LEU A 337 -2.85 2.26 24.07
CA LEU A 337 -2.47 2.49 22.65
C LEU A 337 -2.61 3.95 22.21
N ALA A 338 -3.55 4.71 22.80
CA ALA A 338 -3.65 6.16 22.59
C ALA A 338 -2.36 6.91 23.01
N PHE A 339 -1.59 6.34 23.92
CA PHE A 339 -0.31 6.87 24.40
C PHE A 339 0.81 6.82 23.34
N TRP A 340 0.68 5.95 22.33
CA TRP A 340 1.74 5.72 21.36
C TRP A 340 1.66 6.63 20.14
N ALA A 341 0.50 7.22 19.81
CA ALA A 341 0.41 8.14 18.68
C ALA A 341 1.35 9.37 18.84
N PRO A 342 1.43 10.02 20.02
CA PRO A 342 2.44 11.05 20.28
C PRO A 342 3.87 10.52 20.24
N ARG A 343 4.14 9.31 20.80
CA ARG A 343 5.49 8.72 20.82
C ARG A 343 5.98 8.28 19.44
N LEU A 344 5.12 7.72 18.59
CA LEU A 344 5.42 7.37 17.20
C LEU A 344 5.70 8.62 16.38
N ARG A 345 4.92 9.69 16.60
CA ARG A 345 5.17 11.01 16.00
C ARG A 345 6.52 11.57 16.44
N LEU A 346 6.88 11.42 17.71
CA LEU A 346 8.15 11.88 18.28
C LEU A 346 9.35 11.02 17.82
N LEU A 347 9.18 9.70 17.70
CA LEU A 347 10.19 8.79 17.15
C LEU A 347 10.46 9.07 15.67
N TYR A 348 9.41 9.28 14.88
CA TYR A 348 9.54 9.70 13.48
C TYR A 348 10.20 11.08 13.38
N ALA A 349 9.74 12.07 14.16
CA ALA A 349 10.31 13.41 14.16
C ALA A 349 11.80 13.41 14.56
N ARG A 350 12.19 12.57 15.54
CA ARG A 350 13.59 12.36 15.91
C ARG A 350 14.39 11.66 14.81
N ALA A 351 13.85 10.62 14.17
CA ALA A 351 14.51 9.94 13.07
C ALA A 351 14.70 10.88 11.86
N HIS A 352 13.69 11.70 11.56
CA HIS A 352 13.75 12.74 10.55
C HIS A 352 14.77 13.84 10.92
N ALA A 353 14.76 14.33 12.16
CA ALA A 353 15.71 15.34 12.63
C ALA A 353 17.16 14.85 12.64
N LEU A 354 17.42 13.65 13.17
CA LEU A 354 18.74 13.02 13.15
C LEU A 354 19.25 12.84 11.71
N PHE A 355 18.36 12.57 10.76
CA PHE A 355 18.73 12.44 9.36
C PHE A 355 19.01 13.80 8.70
N VAL A 356 18.15 14.81 8.93
CA VAL A 356 18.34 16.19 8.44
C VAL A 356 19.63 16.81 8.98
N GLU A 357 19.99 16.54 10.23
CA GLU A 357 21.23 17.02 10.85
C GLU A 357 22.51 16.39 10.26
N HIS A 358 22.42 15.25 9.55
CA HIS A 358 23.58 14.45 9.18
C HIS A 358 23.63 14.00 7.71
N GLY A 359 22.75 14.51 6.83
CA GLY A 359 22.69 14.11 5.42
C GLY A 359 22.61 15.29 4.44
N ASP A 360 23.64 15.47 3.60
CA ASP A 360 23.67 16.46 2.52
C ASP A 360 22.84 16.06 1.27
N ALA A 361 22.10 14.94 1.32
CA ALA A 361 21.37 14.39 0.17
C ALA A 361 19.84 14.44 0.36
N PRO A 362 19.06 14.80 -0.67
CA PRO A 362 17.60 14.83 -0.58
C PRO A 362 17.02 13.44 -0.34
N LEU A 363 16.11 13.33 0.64
CA LEU A 363 15.31 12.13 0.92
C LEU A 363 14.45 11.76 -0.30
N ASP A 364 14.48 10.49 -0.72
CA ASP A 364 13.56 9.95 -1.72
C ASP A 364 12.51 9.01 -1.09
N ASP A 365 12.88 8.19 -0.09
CA ASP A 365 11.94 7.30 0.60
C ASP A 365 12.34 7.02 2.06
N LEU A 366 11.44 7.31 3.01
CA LEU A 366 11.56 6.89 4.41
C LEU A 366 10.49 5.82 4.70
N TRP A 367 10.89 4.71 5.28
CA TRP A 367 9.98 3.65 5.71
C TRP A 367 10.02 3.46 7.22
N VAL A 368 8.87 3.08 7.77
CA VAL A 368 8.68 2.74 9.16
C VAL A 368 8.02 1.37 9.22
N GLU A 369 8.68 0.45 9.90
CA GLU A 369 8.18 -0.88 10.22
C GLU A 369 7.83 -0.93 11.70
N ALA A 370 6.61 -1.32 12.04
CA ALA A 370 6.21 -1.62 13.41
C ALA A 370 5.89 -3.10 13.55
N HIS A 371 6.54 -3.77 14.49
CA HIS A 371 6.18 -5.10 14.94
C HIS A 371 5.39 -5.01 16.23
N VAL A 372 4.18 -5.59 16.23
CA VAL A 372 3.32 -5.70 17.40
C VAL A 372 3.34 -7.15 17.87
N CYS A 373 3.85 -7.37 19.08
CA CYS A 373 3.89 -8.65 19.78
C CYS A 373 3.04 -8.56 21.06
N VAL A 374 2.54 -9.70 21.52
CA VAL A 374 1.46 -9.76 22.52
C VAL A 374 1.91 -10.32 23.87
N ALA A 375 2.95 -11.15 23.89
CA ALA A 375 3.44 -11.78 25.11
C ALA A 375 4.98 -11.85 25.11
N PRO A 376 5.67 -10.91 25.77
CA PRO A 376 5.12 -9.71 26.41
C PRO A 376 4.58 -8.72 25.38
N PHE A 377 3.54 -7.95 25.72
CA PHE A 377 3.01 -6.90 24.83
C PHE A 377 4.14 -5.91 24.53
N SER A 378 4.63 -5.95 23.30
CA SER A 378 5.80 -5.17 22.87
C SER A 378 5.54 -4.60 21.49
N LEU A 379 5.86 -3.31 21.34
CA LEU A 379 5.87 -2.61 20.07
C LEU A 379 7.32 -2.29 19.74
N ALA A 380 7.88 -2.98 18.74
CA ALA A 380 9.19 -2.65 18.19
C ALA A 380 8.99 -1.82 16.92
N VAL A 381 9.62 -0.66 16.83
CA VAL A 381 9.54 0.23 15.66
C VAL A 381 10.93 0.35 15.06
N ARG A 382 11.05 0.05 13.77
CA ARG A 382 12.24 0.30 12.96
C ARG A 382 11.94 1.43 11.99
N VAL A 383 12.85 2.38 11.91
CA VAL A 383 12.80 3.46 10.92
C VAL A 383 14.01 3.27 10.02
N GLY A 384 13.80 3.19 8.71
CA GLY A 384 14.87 3.13 7.72
C GLY A 384 14.68 4.22 6.69
N ALA A 385 15.80 4.75 6.18
CA ALA A 385 15.81 5.65 5.04
C ALA A 385 16.47 4.92 3.87
N LEU A 386 15.85 4.99 2.69
CA LEU A 386 16.53 4.64 1.45
C LEU A 386 17.21 5.91 0.93
N ALA A 387 18.54 5.91 0.85
CA ALA A 387 19.23 6.85 -0.01
C ALA A 387 18.80 6.57 -1.46
N GLY A 388 18.54 7.63 -2.22
CA GLY A 388 17.77 7.65 -3.45
C GLY A 388 17.89 6.44 -4.39
N SER A 389 16.73 5.90 -4.77
CA SER A 389 16.54 4.87 -5.79
C SER A 389 16.74 5.38 -7.23
N ALA A 390 17.29 6.58 -7.43
CA ALA A 390 17.75 7.02 -8.74
C ALA A 390 19.04 6.30 -9.14
N GLU A 391 19.92 6.03 -8.16
CA GLU A 391 21.10 5.21 -8.38
C GLU A 391 20.70 3.75 -8.14
N ARG A 392 20.76 2.92 -9.18
CA ARG A 392 20.47 1.47 -9.11
C ARG A 392 21.51 0.70 -8.29
N THR A 393 22.24 1.34 -7.38
CA THR A 393 23.40 0.87 -6.63
C THR A 393 23.28 1.27 -5.15
N CYS A 394 24.12 0.69 -4.31
CA CYS A 394 24.14 0.94 -2.88
C CYS A 394 25.56 1.05 -2.35
N ARG A 395 25.73 1.88 -1.33
CA ARG A 395 27.01 2.10 -0.63
C ARG A 395 26.96 1.36 0.69
N VAL A 396 28.02 0.65 1.07
CA VAL A 396 28.02 -0.15 2.31
C VAL A 396 29.18 0.22 3.21
N LEU A 397 28.93 0.26 4.51
CA LEU A 397 29.96 0.50 5.52
C LEU A 397 30.48 -0.84 6.01
N VAL A 398 31.78 -1.03 5.98
CA VAL A 398 32.45 -2.27 6.38
C VAL A 398 33.06 -2.07 7.75
N CYS A 399 32.60 -2.87 8.71
CA CYS A 399 33.00 -2.80 10.11
C CYS A 399 33.62 -4.12 10.56
N ARG A 400 34.58 -4.07 11.49
CA ARG A 400 35.08 -5.28 12.15
C ARG A 400 34.05 -5.76 13.17
N GLY A 401 33.68 -7.03 13.12
CA GLY A 401 32.75 -7.62 14.08
C GLY A 401 32.12 -8.92 13.58
N ARG A 402 31.47 -9.64 14.49
CA ARG A 402 30.56 -10.74 14.17
C ARG A 402 29.12 -10.27 14.37
N ARG A 403 28.19 -10.77 13.57
CA ARG A 403 26.76 -10.50 13.80
C ARG A 403 26.40 -11.06 15.18
N PRO A 404 25.87 -10.25 16.12
CA PRO A 404 25.44 -10.77 17.40
C PRO A 404 24.35 -11.84 17.18
N PRO A 405 24.38 -12.98 17.87
CA PRO A 405 23.29 -13.97 17.81
C PRO A 405 21.92 -13.35 18.15
N SER A 406 21.91 -12.31 19.01
CA SER A 406 20.72 -11.52 19.32
C SER A 406 20.18 -10.71 18.13
N LEU A 407 21.01 -10.34 17.17
CA LEU A 407 20.60 -9.65 15.93
C LEU A 407 19.91 -10.62 14.95
N VAL A 408 20.11 -11.93 15.14
CA VAL A 408 19.34 -13.02 14.51
C VAL A 408 18.05 -13.31 15.31
N ALA A 409 17.98 -12.94 16.60
CA ALA A 409 16.90 -13.36 17.51
C ALA A 409 15.93 -12.27 18.02
N ARG A 410 16.25 -10.97 18.03
CA ARG A 410 15.38 -9.78 18.27
C ARG A 410 16.24 -8.61 18.77
N TRP A 411 15.98 -7.41 18.27
CA TRP A 411 16.64 -6.17 18.72
C TRP A 411 15.68 -5.34 19.59
N HIS A 412 16.13 -4.94 20.78
CA HIS A 412 15.42 -4.02 21.67
C HIS A 412 16.15 -2.68 21.71
N LEU A 413 15.51 -1.62 21.21
CA LEU A 413 16.06 -0.24 21.14
C LEU A 413 16.35 0.39 22.51
N SER A 414 16.05 -0.27 23.63
CA SER A 414 16.39 0.19 24.97
C SER A 414 17.83 -0.11 25.39
N GLU A 415 18.54 -0.94 24.63
CA GLU A 415 19.90 -1.38 24.97
C GLU A 415 20.82 -1.17 23.76
N ASP A 416 21.30 0.07 23.56
CA ASP A 416 22.37 0.40 22.60
C ASP A 416 23.69 0.68 23.34
N PRO A 417 24.39 -0.35 23.86
CA PRO A 417 25.68 -0.16 24.54
C PRO A 417 26.82 0.21 23.57
N CYS A 418 26.63 0.03 22.26
CA CYS A 418 27.71 0.14 21.25
C CYS A 418 27.59 1.37 20.34
N GLY A 419 26.51 2.15 20.43
CA GLY A 419 26.27 3.31 19.57
C GLY A 419 25.99 2.96 18.11
N MET A 420 25.44 1.78 17.82
CA MET A 420 25.24 1.34 16.43
C MET A 420 24.15 2.14 15.71
N ALA A 421 23.21 2.75 16.44
CA ALA A 421 22.27 3.71 15.87
C ALA A 421 22.98 4.96 15.28
N ARG A 422 24.21 5.25 15.70
CA ARG A 422 25.06 6.31 15.14
C ARG A 422 25.88 5.87 13.92
N MET A 423 25.80 4.61 13.50
CA MET A 423 26.59 4.09 12.37
C MET A 423 25.84 4.12 11.03
N CYS A 424 24.51 4.14 11.05
CA CYS A 424 23.67 4.28 9.87
C CYS A 424 23.35 5.75 9.57
N VAL A 425 24.39 6.57 9.41
CA VAL A 425 24.23 8.00 9.15
C VAL A 425 25.02 8.40 7.91
N GLY A 426 24.33 8.99 6.93
CA GLY A 426 24.88 9.63 5.73
C GLY A 426 25.42 8.67 4.67
N ALA A 427 24.62 8.43 3.61
CA ALA A 427 25.01 7.78 2.35
C ALA A 427 25.40 6.29 2.39
N VAL A 428 25.03 5.54 3.43
CA VAL A 428 25.29 4.09 3.54
C VAL A 428 23.96 3.32 3.62
N SER A 429 23.79 2.33 2.75
CA SER A 429 22.60 1.48 2.60
C SER A 429 22.61 0.24 3.50
N ASP A 430 23.78 -0.28 3.88
CA ASP A 430 23.91 -1.38 4.85
C ASP A 430 25.29 -1.37 5.53
N VAL A 431 25.42 -2.09 6.65
CA VAL A 431 26.68 -2.31 7.36
C VAL A 431 27.09 -3.77 7.22
N LEU A 432 28.19 -4.01 6.51
CA LEU A 432 28.81 -5.32 6.36
C LEU A 432 29.77 -5.60 7.50
N LEU A 433 29.68 -6.80 8.07
CA LEU A 433 30.54 -7.23 9.16
C LEU A 433 31.68 -8.09 8.63
N VAL A 434 32.91 -7.71 8.98
CA VAL A 434 34.13 -8.48 8.71
C VAL A 434 34.46 -9.28 9.95
N ASP A 435 34.39 -10.60 9.80
CA ASP A 435 34.82 -11.53 10.83
C ASP A 435 36.31 -11.27 11.15
N PRO A 436 36.66 -10.96 12.41
CA PRO A 436 38.00 -10.50 12.76
C PRO A 436 39.06 -11.60 12.58
N GLU A 437 38.69 -12.87 12.70
CA GLU A 437 39.63 -14.00 12.60
C GLU A 437 39.88 -14.40 11.13
N SER A 438 38.82 -14.55 10.36
CA SER A 438 38.88 -15.04 8.98
C SER A 438 39.04 -13.95 7.92
N GLN A 439 38.81 -12.68 8.30
CA GLN A 439 38.74 -11.52 7.39
C GLN A 439 37.70 -11.67 6.27
N ARG A 440 36.69 -12.52 6.50
CA ARG A 440 35.60 -12.80 5.57
C ARG A 440 34.37 -11.98 5.93
N MET A 441 33.66 -11.58 4.89
CA MET A 441 32.38 -10.88 4.90
C MET A 441 31.34 -11.82 4.30
N GLY A 442 30.22 -11.95 4.96
CA GLY A 442 29.09 -12.75 4.46
C GLY A 442 27.75 -12.18 4.89
N GLU A 443 27.73 -11.45 6.00
CA GLU A 443 26.51 -10.93 6.60
C GLU A 443 26.58 -9.41 6.73
N GLY A 444 25.56 -8.75 6.21
CA GLY A 444 25.20 -7.39 6.57
C GLY A 444 24.28 -7.39 7.80
N LEU A 445 24.06 -6.22 8.37
CA LEU A 445 23.04 -6.05 9.41
C LEU A 445 21.64 -6.34 8.85
N LEU A 446 21.39 -5.98 7.59
CA LEU A 446 20.09 -6.09 6.93
C LEU A 446 20.07 -7.02 5.72
N SER A 447 21.23 -7.53 5.28
CA SER A 447 21.34 -8.23 4.02
C SER A 447 22.41 -9.33 4.00
N TRP A 448 22.43 -10.07 2.89
CA TRP A 448 23.47 -11.03 2.55
C TRP A 448 24.41 -10.44 1.50
N LEU A 449 25.72 -10.50 1.74
CA LEU A 449 26.72 -10.07 0.76
C LEU A 449 27.05 -11.21 -0.19
N PHE A 450 27.00 -10.91 -1.47
CA PHE A 450 27.50 -11.78 -2.53
C PHE A 450 28.50 -11.02 -3.39
N VAL A 451 29.56 -11.70 -3.81
CA VAL A 451 30.63 -11.10 -4.61
C VAL A 451 30.86 -11.91 -5.86
N LEU A 452 30.86 -11.25 -7.01
CA LEU A 452 31.21 -11.85 -8.28
C LEU A 452 32.72 -11.67 -8.52
N ARG A 453 33.43 -12.77 -8.75
CA ARG A 453 34.84 -12.79 -9.14
C ARG A 453 34.99 -13.34 -10.54
N ARG A 454 35.94 -12.78 -11.29
CA ARG A 454 36.35 -13.36 -12.57
C ARG A 454 37.32 -14.51 -12.31
N VAL A 455 36.99 -15.69 -12.80
CA VAL A 455 37.88 -16.85 -12.83
C VAL A 455 38.64 -16.80 -14.16
N ARG A 456 39.95 -17.09 -14.16
CA ARG A 456 40.77 -17.00 -15.39
C ARG A 456 40.17 -17.91 -16.48
N ALA A 457 39.84 -17.30 -17.61
CA ALA A 457 39.38 -17.98 -18.80
C ALA A 457 40.56 -18.71 -19.47
N GLN A 458 40.44 -20.03 -19.71
CA GLN A 458 41.40 -20.75 -20.56
C GLN A 458 41.11 -20.56 -22.07
N ALA A 459 39.96 -19.99 -22.46
CA ALA A 459 39.53 -19.96 -23.87
C ALA A 459 38.67 -18.72 -24.25
N GLY A 460 39.00 -17.52 -23.78
CA GLY A 460 38.37 -16.27 -24.24
C GLY A 460 37.05 -15.87 -23.56
N ASP A 461 36.24 -16.82 -23.10
CA ASP A 461 35.02 -16.52 -22.35
C ASP A 461 35.30 -16.31 -20.85
N ALA A 462 34.91 -15.16 -20.31
CA ALA A 462 35.07 -14.86 -18.90
C ALA A 462 34.18 -15.79 -18.05
N GLU A 463 34.78 -16.75 -17.36
CA GLU A 463 34.09 -17.54 -16.34
C GLU A 463 33.96 -16.71 -15.05
N TYR A 464 32.78 -16.72 -14.44
CA TYR A 464 32.52 -16.00 -13.18
C TYR A 464 32.23 -16.98 -12.05
N CYS A 465 32.63 -16.61 -10.84
CA CYS A 465 32.29 -17.32 -9.62
C CYS A 465 31.65 -16.36 -8.62
N VAL A 466 30.52 -16.75 -8.04
CA VAL A 466 29.87 -16.03 -6.94
C VAL A 466 30.38 -16.58 -5.61
N GLU A 467 30.99 -15.72 -4.81
CA GLU A 467 31.28 -15.99 -3.41
C GLU A 467 30.03 -15.65 -2.58
N ALA A 468 29.40 -16.69 -2.05
CA ALA A 468 28.21 -16.61 -1.20
C ALA A 468 28.62 -16.70 0.28
N PRO A 469 27.76 -16.23 1.21
CA PRO A 469 27.99 -16.33 2.66
C PRO A 469 28.30 -17.77 3.10
N ARG A 470 29.19 -17.93 4.08
CA ARG A 470 29.65 -19.25 4.56
C ARG A 470 28.50 -20.05 5.20
N ASP A 471 27.63 -19.37 5.92
CA ASP A 471 26.44 -19.92 6.57
C ASP A 471 25.18 -19.82 5.69
N ALA A 472 25.33 -19.96 4.37
CA ALA A 472 24.20 -20.11 3.44
C ALA A 472 23.30 -21.33 3.73
N GLY A 473 23.56 -22.08 4.81
CA GLY A 473 22.65 -23.04 5.45
C GLY A 473 21.31 -22.44 5.89
N LEU A 474 21.09 -21.13 5.75
CA LEU A 474 19.76 -20.52 5.67
C LEU A 474 19.06 -20.83 4.33
N ALA A 475 18.96 -22.11 3.98
CA ALA A 475 18.09 -22.62 2.92
C ALA A 475 16.60 -22.21 3.11
N GLY A 476 16.24 -21.61 4.26
CA GLY A 476 14.95 -20.98 4.49
C GLY A 476 14.78 -19.61 3.81
N ASP A 477 15.85 -18.83 3.64
CA ASP A 477 15.73 -17.47 3.12
C ASP A 477 15.44 -17.50 1.61
N ARG A 478 14.30 -16.91 1.24
CA ARG A 478 13.80 -16.93 -0.14
C ARG A 478 14.73 -16.19 -1.09
N VAL A 479 15.36 -15.09 -0.66
CA VAL A 479 16.23 -14.30 -1.54
C VAL A 479 17.55 -15.02 -1.81
N VAL A 480 18.12 -15.66 -0.79
CA VAL A 480 19.36 -16.45 -0.94
C VAL A 480 19.13 -17.60 -1.91
N ARG A 481 18.03 -18.35 -1.74
CA ARG A 481 17.65 -19.40 -2.69
C ARG A 481 17.50 -18.86 -4.10
N ALA A 482 16.84 -17.71 -4.28
CA ALA A 482 16.69 -17.12 -5.60
C ALA A 482 18.05 -16.78 -6.26
N VAL A 483 19.01 -16.26 -5.49
CA VAL A 483 20.38 -16.01 -5.96
C VAL A 483 21.08 -17.29 -6.38
N LEU A 484 20.98 -18.35 -5.56
CA LEU A 484 21.58 -19.65 -5.87
C LEU A 484 20.93 -20.29 -7.11
N SER A 485 19.60 -20.31 -7.21
CA SER A 485 18.91 -20.83 -8.39
C SER A 485 19.24 -20.03 -9.65
N ALA A 486 19.38 -18.71 -9.56
CA ALA A 486 19.82 -17.87 -10.67
C ALA A 486 21.26 -18.20 -11.12
N CYS A 487 22.16 -18.49 -10.18
CA CYS A 487 23.52 -18.94 -10.49
C CYS A 487 23.49 -20.29 -11.23
N VAL A 488 22.68 -21.24 -10.77
CA VAL A 488 22.50 -22.56 -11.42
C VAL A 488 21.99 -22.40 -12.86
N ARG A 489 20.93 -21.60 -13.08
CA ARG A 489 20.36 -21.34 -14.42
C ARG A 489 21.37 -20.72 -15.39
N ARG A 490 22.34 -19.98 -14.88
CA ARG A 490 23.37 -19.29 -15.69
C ARG A 490 24.71 -20.01 -15.69
N ASN A 491 24.78 -21.24 -15.16
CA ASN A 491 26.00 -22.01 -15.03
C ASN A 491 27.14 -21.21 -14.36
N VAL A 492 26.80 -20.38 -13.37
CA VAL A 492 27.75 -19.57 -12.60
C VAL A 492 28.16 -20.37 -11.37
N ARG A 493 29.47 -20.58 -11.19
CA ARG A 493 30.00 -21.37 -10.07
C ARG A 493 29.78 -20.63 -8.75
N VAL A 494 29.25 -21.30 -7.72
CA VAL A 494 29.07 -20.71 -6.40
C VAL A 494 30.09 -21.28 -5.40
N ARG A 495 30.70 -20.43 -4.57
CA ARG A 495 31.55 -20.81 -3.44
C ARG A 495 30.99 -20.24 -2.14
N CYS A 496 30.48 -21.09 -1.25
CA CYS A 496 29.95 -20.70 0.06
C CYS A 496 31.06 -20.54 1.09
N GLN A 497 31.94 -19.56 0.88
CA GLN A 497 33.07 -19.31 1.77
C GLN A 497 33.07 -17.90 2.38
N GLY A 498 32.14 -17.02 1.98
CA GLY A 498 32.18 -15.59 2.28
C GLY A 498 33.29 -14.85 1.51
N ALA A 499 33.07 -13.59 1.17
CA ALA A 499 34.05 -12.79 0.43
C ALA A 499 35.13 -12.22 1.34
N ARG A 500 36.40 -12.15 0.93
CA ARG A 500 37.46 -11.55 1.78
C ARG A 500 37.56 -10.05 1.54
N LEU A 501 37.74 -9.27 2.60
CA LEU A 501 37.92 -7.81 2.48
C LEU A 501 39.19 -7.47 1.69
N GLU A 502 40.24 -8.26 1.87
CA GLU A 502 41.51 -8.10 1.15
C GLU A 502 41.33 -8.22 -0.38
N ASP A 503 40.49 -9.13 -0.85
CA ASP A 503 40.18 -9.27 -2.28
C ASP A 503 39.54 -7.99 -2.84
N ALA A 504 38.68 -7.32 -2.05
CA ALA A 504 38.07 -6.05 -2.44
C ALA A 504 39.13 -4.94 -2.55
N LEU A 505 40.03 -4.86 -1.55
CA LEU A 505 41.10 -3.87 -1.49
C LEU A 505 42.11 -4.01 -2.63
N GLN A 506 42.30 -5.22 -3.12
CA GLN A 506 43.16 -5.54 -4.27
C GLN A 506 42.44 -5.38 -5.62
N GLY A 507 41.16 -4.98 -5.64
CA GLY A 507 40.38 -4.82 -6.87
C GLY A 507 40.04 -6.15 -7.56
N SER A 508 40.05 -7.27 -6.82
CA SER A 508 39.78 -8.61 -7.37
C SER A 508 38.28 -8.90 -7.58
N TRP A 509 37.41 -7.98 -7.16
CA TRP A 509 35.96 -8.11 -7.30
C TRP A 509 35.54 -7.60 -8.68
N ALA A 510 34.81 -8.41 -9.43
CA ALA A 510 34.19 -7.98 -10.67
C ALA A 510 32.90 -7.20 -10.40
N ALA A 511 32.16 -7.59 -9.35
CA ALA A 511 31.01 -6.87 -8.82
C ALA A 511 30.71 -7.36 -7.39
N ALA A 512 29.91 -6.61 -6.64
CA ALA A 512 29.31 -7.07 -5.40
C ALA A 512 27.85 -6.65 -5.34
N PHE A 513 27.05 -7.38 -4.56
CA PHE A 513 25.64 -7.10 -4.37
C PHE A 513 25.19 -7.57 -2.98
N ILE A 514 24.26 -6.82 -2.42
CA ILE A 514 23.54 -7.20 -1.21
C ILE A 514 22.16 -7.75 -1.59
N ALA A 515 21.69 -8.75 -0.85
CA ALA A 515 20.37 -9.32 -1.06
C ALA A 515 19.55 -9.38 0.24
N ALA A 516 18.28 -8.99 0.15
CA ALA A 516 17.30 -9.12 1.23
C ALA A 516 15.90 -9.29 0.64
N GLU A 517 14.98 -9.92 1.38
CA GLU A 517 13.57 -10.03 0.92
C GLU A 517 12.93 -8.67 0.63
N ALA A 518 13.31 -7.63 1.37
CA ALA A 518 12.71 -6.30 1.28
C ALA A 518 13.00 -5.58 -0.04
N PHE A 519 14.17 -5.81 -0.65
CA PHE A 519 14.62 -5.07 -1.84
C PHE A 519 15.17 -5.96 -2.95
N GLY A 520 15.11 -7.29 -2.78
CA GLY A 520 15.66 -8.25 -3.75
C GLY A 520 17.18 -8.18 -3.76
N LEU A 521 17.76 -7.71 -4.87
CA LEU A 521 19.21 -7.62 -5.07
C LEU A 521 19.62 -6.19 -5.41
N LEU A 522 20.54 -5.61 -4.64
CA LEU A 522 21.09 -4.28 -4.87
C LEU A 522 22.61 -4.38 -5.12
N PRO A 523 23.13 -3.86 -6.23
CA PRO A 523 24.57 -3.86 -6.48
C PRO A 523 25.27 -2.86 -5.57
N VAL A 524 26.45 -3.24 -5.09
CA VAL A 524 27.30 -2.39 -4.25
C VAL A 524 28.25 -1.62 -5.15
N ASP A 525 28.31 -0.30 -5.04
CA ASP A 525 29.20 0.56 -5.84
C ASP A 525 30.45 1.01 -5.06
N ALA A 526 30.35 1.14 -3.73
CA ALA A 526 31.48 1.49 -2.89
C ALA A 526 31.39 0.86 -1.49
N LEU A 527 32.55 0.44 -0.98
CA LEU A 527 32.75 0.02 0.41
C LEU A 527 33.44 1.15 1.20
N TYR A 528 32.88 1.53 2.34
CA TYR A 528 33.48 2.50 3.25
C TYR A 528 34.06 1.77 4.47
N LEU A 529 35.36 1.87 4.73
CA LEU A 529 35.98 1.14 5.84
C LEU A 529 36.03 2.00 7.10
N THR A 530 35.54 1.49 8.23
CA THR A 530 35.71 2.16 9.53
C THR A 530 37.16 2.07 10.02
N GLY A 531 37.73 3.18 10.51
CA GLY A 531 39.03 3.19 11.21
C GLY A 531 40.26 3.58 10.38
N ARG A 532 40.12 3.80 9.06
CA ARG A 532 41.13 4.48 8.23
C ARG A 532 40.51 5.78 7.71
N ARG A 533 41.27 6.86 7.50
CA ARG A 533 40.80 8.11 6.86
C ARG A 533 39.86 7.73 5.70
N ARG A 534 38.55 7.98 5.84
CA ARG A 534 37.42 7.41 5.06
C ARG A 534 37.82 7.01 3.63
N LYS A 535 38.37 5.80 3.45
CA LYS A 535 38.81 5.33 2.13
C LYS A 535 37.68 4.51 1.55
N ALA A 536 37.03 5.06 0.52
CA ALA A 536 36.08 4.34 -0.29
C ALA A 536 36.83 3.35 -1.19
N VAL A 537 36.37 2.10 -1.25
CA VAL A 537 36.81 1.10 -2.23
C VAL A 537 35.72 1.02 -3.28
N ALA A 538 35.99 1.52 -4.50
CA ALA A 538 35.06 1.41 -5.60
C ALA A 538 34.92 -0.06 -6.02
N VAL A 539 33.68 -0.50 -6.18
CA VAL A 539 33.33 -1.83 -6.69
C VAL A 539 32.94 -1.67 -8.16
N PRO A 540 33.60 -2.38 -9.10
CA PRO A 540 33.30 -2.25 -10.51
C PRO A 540 31.87 -2.70 -10.84
N ALA A 541 31.27 -2.06 -11.87
CA ALA A 541 30.07 -2.56 -12.49
C ALA A 541 30.43 -3.69 -13.47
N CYS A 542 29.75 -4.85 -13.37
CA CYS A 542 29.94 -5.97 -14.27
C CYS A 542 28.63 -6.32 -15.00
N PRO A 543 28.64 -6.45 -16.35
CA PRO A 543 27.45 -6.87 -17.10
C PRO A 543 26.86 -8.20 -16.62
N ALA A 544 27.70 -9.14 -16.19
CA ALA A 544 27.25 -10.42 -15.63
C ALA A 544 26.44 -10.25 -14.33
N ALA A 545 26.72 -9.20 -13.54
CA ALA A 545 25.92 -8.88 -12.35
C ALA A 545 24.52 -8.38 -12.72
N ALA A 546 24.39 -7.58 -13.78
CA ALA A 546 23.07 -7.13 -14.28
C ALA A 546 22.24 -8.28 -14.86
N VAL A 547 22.88 -9.26 -15.49
CA VAL A 547 22.24 -10.51 -15.94
C VAL A 547 21.74 -11.30 -14.74
N LEU A 548 22.58 -11.51 -13.73
CA LEU A 548 22.20 -12.23 -12.52
C LEU A 548 21.06 -11.54 -11.76
N GLN A 549 21.05 -10.21 -11.69
CA GLN A 549 19.95 -9.44 -11.10
C GLN A 549 18.60 -9.70 -11.77
N ARG A 550 18.57 -9.76 -13.11
CA ARG A 550 17.34 -10.07 -13.86
C ARG A 550 16.86 -11.49 -13.53
N GLU A 551 17.76 -12.46 -13.53
CA GLU A 551 17.40 -13.85 -13.18
C GLU A 551 16.89 -14.00 -11.76
N VAL A 552 17.52 -13.36 -10.78
CA VAL A 552 17.04 -13.39 -9.38
C VAL A 552 15.65 -12.79 -9.27
N ARG A 553 15.38 -11.71 -10.01
CA ARG A 553 14.04 -11.12 -10.07
C ARG A 553 13.06 -12.10 -10.67
N ASP A 554 13.39 -12.75 -11.78
CA ASP A 554 12.50 -13.69 -12.46
C ASP A 554 12.19 -14.89 -11.57
N VAL A 555 13.19 -15.45 -10.87
CA VAL A 555 13.02 -16.53 -9.89
C VAL A 555 12.12 -16.11 -8.72
N LEU A 556 12.30 -14.90 -8.19
CA LEU A 556 11.45 -14.37 -7.11
C LEU A 556 10.00 -14.17 -7.56
N HIS A 557 9.76 -13.83 -8.83
CA HIS A 557 8.41 -13.65 -9.38
C HIS A 557 7.74 -14.98 -9.71
N SER A 558 8.45 -15.91 -10.33
CA SER A 558 7.88 -17.20 -10.73
C SER A 558 7.69 -18.16 -9.56
N GLY A 559 8.52 -18.04 -8.52
CA GLY A 559 8.51 -18.96 -7.38
C GLY A 559 9.27 -20.27 -7.64
N ASP A 560 9.88 -20.42 -8.81
CA ASP A 560 10.63 -21.62 -9.21
C ASP A 560 12.04 -21.61 -8.60
N LEU A 561 12.10 -21.85 -7.29
CA LEU A 561 13.34 -22.05 -6.55
C LEU A 561 13.82 -23.47 -6.81
N VAL A 562 14.99 -23.60 -7.44
CA VAL A 562 15.74 -24.85 -7.64
C VAL A 562 16.53 -25.18 -6.39
#